data_AF-A0A0E4FVV8-F1
#
_entry.id   AF-A0A0E4FVV8-F1
#
_cell.length_a   1.000
_cell.length_b   1.000
_cell.length_c   1.000
_cell.angle_alpha   90.00
_cell.angle_beta   90.00
_cell.angle_gamma   90.00
#
_symmetry.space_group_name_H-M   'P 1'
#
loop_
_entity.id
_entity.type
_entity.pdbx_description
1 polymer ?
#
loop_
_entity_poly.entity_id
_entity_poly.type
_entity_poly.pdbx_seq_one_letter_code
_entity_poly.pdbx_strand_id
1 'polypeptide(L)'
;MELLDQGVPLHAVGLQSHLHAELEIDTHGLAEFVTELRSWGLEVLVTELDVDDQKLTGSPAERDKIVAKRVDDLLTAISTSGPVRSILTWGLSDRYSWINGTFARADKQPNRPLPLDGEFRPKPFMDVISRFTRDV
;
A
#
# COMPACT_ATOMS: atom_id res chain seq x y z
N MET A 1 -8.10 18.98 16.79
CA MET A 1 -7.31 18.93 15.53
C MET A 1 -7.63 20.22 14.80
N GLU A 2 -6.68 21.15 14.67
CA GLU A 2 -6.97 22.59 14.46
C GLU A 2 -8.01 22.90 13.37
N LEU A 3 -7.94 22.26 12.21
CA LEU A 3 -8.91 22.46 11.12
C LEU A 3 -10.34 22.04 11.51
N LEU A 4 -10.50 20.91 12.19
CA LEU A 4 -11.82 20.45 12.68
C LEU A 4 -12.33 21.37 13.78
N ASP A 5 -11.45 21.84 14.67
CA ASP A 5 -11.81 22.77 15.75
C ASP A 5 -12.28 24.14 15.18
N GLN A 6 -11.77 24.52 14.01
CA GLN A 6 -12.21 25.69 13.24
C GLN A 6 -13.47 25.46 12.38
N GLY A 7 -14.05 24.25 12.39
CA GLY A 7 -15.23 23.90 11.60
C GLY A 7 -14.96 23.75 10.10
N VAL A 8 -13.71 23.52 9.69
CA VAL A 8 -13.37 23.22 8.28
C VAL A 8 -13.98 21.87 7.89
N PRO A 9 -14.62 21.75 6.71
CA PRO A 9 -15.23 20.49 6.27
C PRO A 9 -14.17 19.49 5.80
N LEU A 10 -13.55 18.81 6.76
CA LEU A 10 -12.60 17.71 6.52
C LEU A 10 -13.31 16.38 6.72
N HIS A 11 -13.26 15.52 5.69
CA HIS A 11 -14.02 14.26 5.67
C HIS A 11 -13.14 13.01 5.72
N ALA A 12 -11.90 13.10 5.23
CA ALA A 12 -11.02 11.95 5.08
C ALA A 12 -9.54 12.34 5.09
N VAL A 13 -8.69 11.36 5.41
CA VAL A 13 -7.25 11.39 5.21
C VAL A 13 -6.86 10.31 4.22
N GLY A 14 -6.13 10.70 3.17
CA GLY A 14 -5.51 9.78 2.23
C GLY A 14 -4.09 9.43 2.68
N LEU A 15 -3.83 8.14 2.86
CA LEU A 15 -2.48 7.61 3.00
C LEU A 15 -1.97 7.31 1.59
N GLN A 16 -0.86 7.93 1.19
CA GLN A 16 -0.23 7.63 -0.11
C GLN A 16 0.14 6.16 -0.17
N SER A 17 0.83 5.67 0.87
CA SER A 17 1.25 4.27 0.98
C SER A 17 2.27 3.85 -0.10
N HIS A 18 3.21 4.74 -0.45
CA HIS A 18 4.46 4.35 -1.11
C HIS A 18 5.36 3.60 -0.11
N LEU A 19 5.48 2.30 -0.27
CA LEU A 19 6.22 1.43 0.66
C LEU A 19 7.60 1.07 0.13
N HIS A 20 8.51 0.72 1.04
CA HIS A 20 9.80 0.10 0.69
C HIS A 20 9.77 -1.35 1.18
N ALA A 21 10.01 -2.31 0.29
CA ALA A 21 9.80 -3.73 0.60
C ALA A 21 10.74 -4.25 1.69
N GLU A 22 11.95 -3.69 1.79
CA GLU A 22 12.95 -4.07 2.79
C GLU A 22 12.60 -3.60 4.21
N LEU A 23 11.71 -2.62 4.35
CA LEU A 23 11.32 -2.08 5.64
C LEU A 23 10.07 -2.79 6.16
N GLU A 24 10.09 -3.17 7.43
CA GLU A 24 8.88 -3.62 8.12
C GLU A 24 8.00 -2.42 8.48
N ILE A 25 6.69 -2.64 8.44
CA ILE A 25 5.72 -1.65 8.88
C ILE A 25 5.54 -1.82 10.38
N ASP A 26 5.60 -0.72 11.14
CA ASP A 26 5.09 -0.69 12.50
C ASP A 26 3.57 -0.78 12.47
N THR A 27 3.06 -2.00 12.39
CA THR A 27 1.62 -2.29 12.27
C THR A 27 0.84 -1.83 13.49
N HIS A 28 1.45 -1.82 14.67
CA HIS A 28 0.81 -1.35 15.89
C HIS A 28 0.66 0.17 15.86
N GLY A 29 1.76 0.90 15.63
CA GLY A 29 1.73 2.35 15.54
C GLY A 29 0.81 2.85 14.42
N LEU A 30 0.79 2.17 13.27
CA LEU A 30 -0.14 2.49 12.19
C LEU A 30 -1.60 2.25 12.58
N ALA A 31 -1.92 1.14 13.25
CA ALA A 31 -3.27 0.86 13.71
C ALA A 31 -3.77 1.89 14.75
N GLU A 32 -2.90 2.30 15.67
CA GLU A 32 -3.20 3.37 16.64
C GLU A 32 -3.47 4.70 15.94
N PHE A 33 -2.59 5.10 15.01
CA PHE A 33 -2.74 6.32 14.23
C PHE A 33 -4.06 6.35 13.44
N VAL A 34 -4.40 5.25 12.74
CA VAL A 34 -5.67 5.15 12.00
C VAL A 34 -6.87 5.20 12.93
N THR A 35 -6.77 4.61 14.12
CA THR A 35 -7.82 4.66 15.14
C THR A 35 -8.03 6.08 15.64
N GLU A 36 -6.95 6.85 15.85
CA GLU A 36 -7.03 8.26 16.23
C GLU A 36 -7.73 9.09 15.16
N LEU A 37 -7.36 8.95 13.88
CA LEU A 37 -8.02 9.65 12.77
C LEU A 37 -9.53 9.37 12.72
N ARG A 38 -9.91 8.10 12.87
CA ARG A 38 -11.32 7.68 12.91
C ARG A 38 -12.06 8.21 14.13
N SER A 39 -11.38 8.39 15.27
CA SER A 39 -11.98 8.97 16.47
C SER A 39 -12.42 10.43 16.27
N TRP A 40 -11.81 11.13 15.30
CA TRP A 40 -12.20 12.47 14.87
C TRP A 40 -13.32 12.46 13.81
N GLY A 41 -13.85 11.29 13.45
CA GLY A 41 -14.89 11.13 12.43
C GLY A 41 -14.36 11.14 10.99
N LEU A 42 -13.04 11.03 10.80
CA LEU A 42 -12.43 11.02 9.46
C LEU A 42 -12.40 9.62 8.87
N GLU A 43 -12.73 9.51 7.58
CA GLU A 43 -12.43 8.31 6.80
C GLU A 43 -10.92 8.18 6.55
N VAL A 44 -10.43 6.95 6.41
CA VAL A 44 -9.04 6.67 6.02
C VAL A 44 -9.03 5.91 4.71
N LEU A 45 -8.30 6.45 3.73
CA LEU A 45 -8.21 5.93 2.36
C LEU A 45 -6.76 5.54 2.05
N VAL A 46 -6.56 4.47 1.28
CA VAL A 46 -5.26 4.16 0.65
C VAL A 46 -5.30 4.67 -0.78
N THR A 47 -4.38 5.58 -1.14
CA THR A 47 -4.54 6.44 -2.32
C THR A 47 -3.49 6.26 -3.42
N GLU A 48 -2.27 5.82 -3.09
CA GLU A 48 -1.15 5.76 -4.05
C GLU A 48 -0.31 4.49 -3.82
N LEU A 49 -0.96 3.37 -3.52
CA LEU A 49 -0.27 2.17 -3.07
C LEU A 49 0.66 1.57 -4.14
N ASP A 50 1.93 1.48 -3.81
CA ASP A 50 2.95 0.71 -4.51
C ASP A 50 4.07 0.32 -3.53
N VAL A 51 4.92 -0.64 -3.93
CA VAL A 51 6.01 -1.12 -3.09
C VAL A 51 7.32 -1.16 -3.86
N ASP A 52 8.24 -0.26 -3.54
CA ASP A 52 9.59 -0.29 -4.06
C ASP A 52 10.34 -1.54 -3.57
N ASP A 53 10.70 -2.44 -4.48
CA ASP A 53 11.46 -3.65 -4.17
C ASP A 53 12.95 -3.54 -4.52
N GLN A 54 13.47 -2.34 -4.84
CA GLN A 54 14.79 -2.17 -5.45
C GLN A 54 15.94 -2.80 -4.66
N LYS A 55 15.82 -2.83 -3.32
CA LYS A 55 16.86 -3.35 -2.41
C LYS A 55 16.70 -4.83 -2.10
N LEU A 56 15.60 -5.46 -2.51
CA LEU A 56 15.43 -6.89 -2.31
C LEU A 56 16.37 -7.68 -3.23
N THR A 57 16.83 -8.82 -2.73
CA THR A 57 17.53 -9.84 -3.50
C THR A 57 16.61 -11.03 -3.77
N GLY A 58 17.06 -11.97 -4.59
CA GLY A 58 16.32 -13.20 -4.90
C GLY A 58 15.49 -13.13 -6.18
N SER A 59 14.79 -14.22 -6.44
CA SER A 59 13.96 -14.40 -7.63
C SER A 59 12.73 -13.49 -7.61
N PRO A 60 12.12 -13.20 -8.78
CA PRO A 60 10.84 -12.47 -8.86
C PRO A 60 9.75 -13.03 -7.93
N ALA A 61 9.66 -14.36 -7.83
CA ALA A 61 8.65 -15.01 -6.99
C ALA A 61 8.89 -14.79 -5.48
N GLU A 62 10.15 -14.72 -5.04
CA GLU A 62 10.48 -14.41 -3.64
C GLU A 62 10.20 -12.93 -3.33
N ARG A 63 10.56 -12.03 -4.26
CA ARG A 63 10.28 -10.59 -4.14
C ARG A 63 8.78 -10.31 -4.10
N ASP A 64 8.00 -10.95 -4.99
CA ASP A 64 6.54 -10.82 -5.05
C ASP A 64 5.87 -11.22 -3.73
N LYS A 65 6.39 -12.23 -3.01
CA LYS A 65 5.88 -12.63 -1.69
C LYS A 65 6.16 -11.56 -0.63
N ILE A 66 7.35 -10.95 -0.63
CA ILE A 66 7.71 -9.89 0.33
C ILE A 66 6.85 -8.65 0.06
N VAL A 67 6.73 -8.23 -1.20
CA VAL A 67 5.86 -7.12 -1.61
C VAL A 67 4.43 -7.34 -1.15
N ALA A 68 3.86 -8.51 -1.43
CA ALA A 68 2.51 -8.85 -1.00
C ALA A 68 2.36 -8.84 0.54
N LYS A 69 3.38 -9.31 1.28
CA LYS A 69 3.38 -9.24 2.74
C LYS A 69 3.31 -7.80 3.24
N ARG A 70 4.06 -6.85 2.65
CA ARG A 70 4.01 -5.43 3.07
C ARG A 70 2.65 -4.81 2.85
N VAL A 71 2.01 -5.14 1.73
CA VAL A 71 0.64 -4.70 1.46
C VAL A 71 -0.33 -5.29 2.48
N ASP A 72 -0.19 -6.57 2.80
CA ASP A 72 -1.06 -7.23 3.79
C ASP A 72 -0.88 -6.64 5.18
N ASP A 73 0.36 -6.42 5.61
CA ASP A 73 0.70 -5.77 6.89
C ASP A 73 0.04 -4.38 6.97
N LEU A 74 0.16 -3.57 5.91
CA LEU A 74 -0.46 -2.25 5.79
C LEU A 74 -1.99 -2.32 5.91
N LEU A 75 -2.63 -3.11 5.06
CA LEU A 75 -4.09 -3.15 4.96
C LEU A 75 -4.72 -3.78 6.21
N THR A 76 -4.06 -4.78 6.81
CA THR A 76 -4.48 -5.35 8.09
C THR A 76 -4.46 -4.30 9.20
N ALA A 77 -3.36 -3.55 9.33
CA ALA A 77 -3.26 -2.48 10.33
C ALA A 77 -4.35 -1.42 10.16
N ILE A 78 -4.58 -0.93 8.93
CA ILE A 78 -5.65 0.04 8.63
C ILE A 78 -7.03 -0.58 8.93
N SER A 79 -7.22 -1.87 8.67
CA SER A 79 -8.50 -2.54 8.90
C SER A 79 -8.86 -2.76 10.38
N THR A 80 -7.91 -2.59 11.30
CA THR A 80 -8.07 -2.93 12.72
C THR A 80 -9.20 -2.16 13.42
N SER A 81 -9.41 -0.89 13.06
CA SER A 81 -10.50 -0.05 13.61
C SER A 81 -11.68 0.14 12.65
N GLY A 82 -11.83 -0.74 11.66
CA GLY A 82 -12.90 -0.68 10.65
C GLY A 82 -12.40 -0.93 9.22
N PRO A 83 -13.31 -1.18 8.27
CA PRO A 83 -12.94 -1.59 6.91
C PRO A 83 -12.10 -0.55 6.17
N VAL A 84 -11.26 -1.01 5.25
CA VAL A 84 -10.51 -0.13 4.34
C VAL A 84 -11.47 0.39 3.28
N ARG A 85 -11.74 1.69 3.29
CA ARG A 85 -12.80 2.31 2.47
C ARG A 85 -12.47 2.39 0.98
N SER A 86 -11.19 2.51 0.65
CA SER A 86 -10.67 2.55 -0.72
C SER A 86 -9.21 2.08 -0.74
N ILE A 87 -8.86 1.34 -1.80
CA ILE A 87 -7.49 0.93 -2.12
C ILE A 87 -7.23 1.35 -3.56
N LEU A 88 -6.47 2.43 -3.73
CA LEU A 88 -6.00 2.91 -5.02
C LEU A 88 -4.49 2.67 -5.13
N THR A 89 -4.08 2.03 -6.22
CA THR A 89 -2.67 1.76 -6.54
C THR A 89 -2.14 2.85 -7.45
N TRP A 90 -0.85 3.19 -7.30
CA TRP A 90 -0.21 4.23 -8.13
C TRP A 90 0.30 3.65 -9.46
N GLY A 91 -0.64 3.06 -10.20
CA GLY A 91 -0.40 2.38 -11.46
C GLY A 91 -1.07 1.01 -11.50
N LEU A 92 -1.10 0.41 -12.69
CA LEU A 92 -1.77 -0.87 -12.93
C LEU A 92 -0.81 -2.07 -12.96
N SER A 93 0.29 -1.92 -13.70
CA SER A 93 1.26 -2.98 -14.01
C SER A 93 2.68 -2.51 -13.74
N ASP A 94 3.51 -3.44 -13.26
CA ASP A 94 4.95 -3.24 -13.06
C ASP A 94 5.62 -2.59 -14.28
N ARG A 95 5.14 -2.86 -15.51
CA ARG A 95 5.71 -2.34 -16.76
C ARG A 95 5.79 -0.82 -16.84
N TYR A 96 4.80 -0.12 -16.29
CA TYR A 96 4.65 1.33 -16.43
C TYR A 96 4.83 2.09 -15.11
N SER A 97 5.24 1.40 -14.05
CA SER A 97 5.46 2.04 -12.75
C SER A 97 6.57 3.07 -12.82
N TRP A 98 6.33 4.24 -12.21
CA TRP A 98 7.30 5.32 -12.02
C TRP A 98 8.55 4.88 -11.23
N ILE A 99 8.42 3.83 -10.40
CA ILE A 99 9.51 3.26 -9.61
C ILE A 99 10.65 2.74 -10.51
N ASN A 100 10.35 2.21 -11.70
CA ASN A 100 11.40 1.77 -12.63
C ASN A 100 12.29 2.91 -13.15
N GLY A 101 11.76 4.14 -13.21
CA GLY A 101 12.52 5.32 -13.62
C GLY A 101 13.27 6.00 -12.47
N THR A 102 12.73 5.90 -11.25
CA THR A 102 13.25 6.62 -10.08
C THR A 102 14.19 5.77 -9.23
N PHE A 103 13.87 4.48 -9.09
CA PHE A 103 14.50 3.52 -8.18
C PHE A 103 14.96 2.29 -8.95
N ALA A 104 15.82 2.52 -9.95
CA ALA A 104 16.32 1.43 -10.79
C ALA A 104 17.15 0.43 -9.98
N ARG A 105 16.88 -0.86 -10.18
CA ARG A 105 17.61 -1.95 -9.50
C ARG A 105 19.06 -2.03 -9.97
N ALA A 106 19.97 -2.31 -9.03
CA ALA A 106 21.38 -2.54 -9.34
C ALA A 106 21.62 -3.77 -10.25
N ASP A 107 20.77 -4.80 -10.13
CA ASP A 107 20.81 -6.01 -10.96
C ASP A 107 20.15 -5.85 -12.33
N LYS A 108 19.63 -4.64 -12.63
CA LYS A 108 18.94 -4.28 -13.89
C LYS A 108 17.68 -5.09 -14.17
N GLN A 109 17.19 -5.90 -13.23
CA GLN A 109 15.86 -6.47 -13.34
C GLN A 109 14.81 -5.35 -13.18
N PRO A 110 13.60 -5.51 -13.74
CA PRO A 110 12.49 -4.61 -13.43
C PRO A 110 12.10 -4.74 -11.95
N ASN A 111 11.63 -3.63 -11.39
CA ASN A 111 10.96 -3.64 -10.09
C ASN A 111 9.61 -4.35 -10.20
N ARG A 112 9.10 -4.80 -9.06
CA ARG A 112 7.82 -5.52 -8.95
C ARG A 112 6.82 -4.82 -8.03
N PRO A 113 6.51 -3.53 -8.24
CA PRO A 113 5.81 -2.72 -7.25
C PRO A 113 4.29 -2.81 -7.22
N LEU A 114 3.64 -3.39 -8.24
CA LEU A 114 2.20 -3.25 -8.46
C LEU A 114 1.46 -4.61 -8.52
N PRO A 115 0.11 -4.64 -8.51
CA PRO A 115 -0.64 -5.91 -8.47
C PRO A 115 -0.47 -6.81 -9.70
N LEU A 116 -0.18 -6.23 -10.87
CA LEU A 116 0.05 -6.96 -12.12
C LEU A 116 1.51 -6.87 -12.55
N ASP A 117 2.04 -7.97 -13.09
CA ASP A 117 3.41 -8.01 -13.61
C ASP A 117 3.56 -7.27 -14.96
N GLY A 118 4.76 -7.34 -15.54
CA GLY A 118 5.08 -6.68 -16.81
C GLY A 118 4.27 -7.19 -18.01
N GLU A 119 3.67 -8.38 -17.90
CA GLU A 119 2.82 -9.03 -18.88
C GLU A 119 1.33 -8.97 -18.49
N PHE A 120 0.97 -8.13 -17.52
CA PHE A 120 -0.38 -7.95 -16.98
C PHE A 120 -0.97 -9.18 -16.29
N ARG A 121 -0.13 -10.12 -15.85
CA ARG A 121 -0.58 -11.27 -15.07
C ARG A 121 -0.69 -10.88 -13.59
N PRO A 122 -1.70 -11.38 -12.87
CA PRO A 122 -1.84 -11.08 -11.44
C PRO A 122 -0.68 -11.68 -10.63
N LYS A 123 -0.24 -10.91 -9.64
CA LYS A 123 0.77 -11.30 -8.64
C LYS A 123 0.09 -11.54 -7.28
N PRO A 124 0.79 -12.13 -6.29
CA PRO A 124 0.27 -12.27 -4.93
C PRO A 124 -0.25 -10.97 -4.29
N PHE A 125 0.26 -9.81 -4.70
CA PHE A 125 -0.28 -8.51 -4.31
C PHE A 125 -1.77 -8.37 -4.74
N MET A 126 -2.15 -8.76 -5.95
CA MET A 126 -3.56 -8.74 -6.37
C MET A 126 -4.46 -9.62 -5.48
N ASP A 127 -3.94 -10.76 -5.01
CA ASP A 127 -4.67 -11.64 -4.09
C ASP A 127 -4.92 -10.97 -2.73
N VAL A 128 -3.94 -10.20 -2.24
CA VAL A 128 -4.08 -9.40 -1.02
C VAL A 128 -5.16 -8.34 -1.20
N ILE A 129 -5.11 -7.51 -2.25
CA ILE A 129 -6.15 -6.50 -2.52
C ILE A 129 -7.53 -7.17 -2.55
N SER A 130 -7.65 -8.28 -3.29
CA SER A 130 -8.91 -9.02 -3.45
C SER A 130 -9.51 -9.49 -2.13
N ARG A 131 -8.70 -9.79 -1.11
CA ARG A 131 -9.19 -10.18 0.23
C ARG A 131 -9.86 -9.01 0.96
N PHE A 132 -9.35 -7.79 0.78
CA PHE A 132 -9.87 -6.59 1.46
C PHE A 132 -11.02 -5.92 0.70
N THR A 133 -11.32 -6.35 -0.53
CA THR A 133 -12.41 -5.78 -1.37
C THR A 133 -13.60 -6.70 -1.54
N ARG A 134 -13.56 -7.93 -0.99
CA ARG A 134 -14.73 -8.82 -0.99
C ARG A 134 -15.63 -8.44 0.16
N ASP A 135 -16.93 -8.32 -0.12
CA ASP A 135 -17.95 -8.05 0.89
C ASP A 135 -17.85 -9.09 2.02
N VAL A 136 -17.75 -8.61 3.26
CA VAL A 136 -17.88 -9.40 4.50
C VAL A 136 -19.28 -9.16 5.06
#